data_AF-A0A927FLT9-F1
#
_entry.id   AF-A0A927FLT9-F1
#
_cell.length_a   1.000
_cell.length_b   1.000
_cell.length_c   1.000
_cell.angle_alpha   90.00
_cell.angle_beta   90.00
_cell.angle_gamma   90.00
#
_symmetry.space_group_name_H-M   'P 1'
#
loop_
_entity.id
_entity.type
_entity.pdbx_description
1 polymer ?
#
loop_
_entity_poly.entity_id
_entity_poly.type
_entity_poly.pdbx_seq_one_letter_code
_entity_poly.pdbx_strand_id
1 'polypeptide(L)'
;MGDDEWKAVVVEKRTGFRPDVHGFAFPNAFVDVFATLPNGTKITTRGRCGGMAYLSLDLFHAGAPAPRWGPGLWAPQRVPPDDNWLADAIRARLFDSFRVLSAASFLTWSVLADGSMGPLKGVRRRTAEDELPQVVKAIDDGRPVPLGLVVARSIGAVGTNHQVVAHGYVREGDVTSVLITDSNSPGREVRLTPGEAGWVASNGPTWRGFFVQDYRAEKPVVLTSSPADPARTVRRGDVVALSHARTGATLHADGRRVAGVHATASDAERWELGAPGPPQQTTPDGWVDEDLVALRHVRSGSYLASRAGARSPVTGQQLVELGDQPDAWRLEVDGGGPWCAGARVRLVHAATGAALHSHLRSSAATGGRQEVTGFAARDTNDWWTVLEVR
;
A
#
# COMPACT_ATOMS: atom_id res chain seq x y z
N MET A 1 8.88 -13.25 56.21
CA MET A 1 8.78 -12.01 55.41
C MET A 1 9.02 -12.43 53.98
N GLY A 2 7.94 -12.62 53.23
CA GLY A 2 8.00 -12.87 51.80
C GLY A 2 7.43 -11.63 51.12
N ASP A 3 8.26 -10.95 50.35
CA ASP A 3 7.84 -9.90 49.42
C ASP A 3 7.09 -10.57 48.27
N ASP A 4 5.77 -10.75 48.44
CA ASP A 4 4.88 -11.02 47.32
C ASP A 4 4.67 -9.70 46.56
N GLU A 5 5.57 -9.46 45.61
CA GLU A 5 5.48 -8.42 44.62
C GLU A 5 4.27 -8.73 43.71
N TRP A 6 3.10 -8.16 44.03
CA TRP A 6 1.89 -8.27 43.23
C TRP A 6 2.13 -7.67 41.84
N LYS A 7 2.56 -8.48 40.87
CA LYS A 7 2.61 -8.09 39.47
C LYS A 7 1.19 -7.81 39.00
N ALA A 8 0.93 -6.57 38.60
CA ALA A 8 -0.35 -6.19 38.00
C ALA A 8 -0.68 -7.14 36.84
N VAL A 9 -1.88 -7.71 36.84
CA VAL A 9 -2.33 -8.58 35.76
C VAL A 9 -2.44 -7.73 34.49
N VAL A 10 -1.60 -8.04 33.50
CA VAL A 10 -1.65 -7.41 32.18
C VAL A 10 -2.51 -8.29 31.28
N VAL A 11 -3.60 -7.73 30.78
CA VAL A 11 -4.46 -8.39 29.77
C VAL A 11 -4.22 -7.73 28.42
N GLU A 12 -3.82 -8.52 27.44
CA GLU A 12 -3.61 -8.04 26.07
C GLU A 12 -4.47 -8.84 25.09
N LYS A 13 -5.12 -8.12 24.17
CA LYS A 13 -5.90 -8.75 23.10
C LYS A 13 -5.64 -8.05 21.78
N ARG A 14 -5.51 -8.85 20.72
CA ARG A 14 -5.38 -8.40 19.33
C ARG A 14 -6.36 -9.15 18.45
N THR A 15 -6.80 -8.48 17.39
CA THR A 15 -7.50 -9.09 16.26
C THR A 15 -6.49 -9.76 15.32
N GLY A 16 -6.96 -10.34 14.21
CA GLY A 16 -6.07 -10.86 13.15
C GLY A 16 -5.36 -9.78 12.32
N PHE A 17 -5.74 -8.50 12.48
CA PHE A 17 -5.13 -7.41 11.73
C PHE A 17 -3.69 -7.18 12.20
N ARG A 18 -2.78 -7.08 11.23
CA ARG A 18 -1.34 -6.94 11.42
C ARG A 18 -0.80 -5.71 10.67
N PRO A 19 -0.12 -4.77 11.34
CA PRO A 19 0.41 -3.56 10.71
C PRO A 19 1.38 -3.84 9.54
N ASP A 20 2.21 -4.89 9.65
CA ASP A 20 3.24 -5.27 8.69
C ASP A 20 2.73 -6.13 7.52
N VAL A 21 1.47 -6.53 7.55
CA VAL A 21 0.82 -7.36 6.53
C VAL A 21 -0.30 -6.60 5.82
N HIS A 22 -1.15 -5.90 6.58
CA HIS A 22 -2.35 -5.24 6.06
C HIS A 22 -2.17 -3.73 5.95
N GLY A 23 -1.24 -3.15 6.70
CA GLY A 23 -0.84 -1.75 6.56
C GLY A 23 0.07 -1.56 5.33
N PHE A 24 0.00 -0.37 4.74
CA PHE A 24 0.88 -0.01 3.63
C PHE A 24 2.31 0.23 4.11
N ALA A 25 3.31 -0.21 3.33
CA ALA A 25 4.73 -0.08 3.66
C ALA A 25 5.31 1.34 3.41
N PHE A 26 4.46 2.33 3.16
CA PHE A 26 4.83 3.72 2.90
C PHE A 26 4.00 4.69 3.72
N PRO A 27 4.55 5.89 4.03
CA PRO A 27 3.88 6.82 4.91
C PRO A 27 2.72 7.53 4.21
N ASN A 28 1.83 8.13 4.99
CA ASN A 28 0.89 9.12 4.49
C ASN A 28 1.60 10.45 4.14
N ALA A 29 2.30 10.48 2.99
CA ALA A 29 2.96 11.67 2.45
C ALA A 29 2.27 12.23 1.19
N PHE A 30 1.00 11.88 1.00
CA PHE A 30 0.19 12.44 -0.08
C PHE A 30 -0.06 13.94 0.13
N VAL A 31 -0.26 14.66 -0.97
CA VAL A 31 -0.71 16.06 -0.93
C VAL A 31 -2.13 16.17 -0.36
N ASP A 32 -2.40 17.32 0.25
CA ASP A 32 -3.68 17.62 0.88
C ASP A 32 -4.84 17.60 -0.13
N VAL A 33 -5.98 17.05 0.31
CA VAL A 33 -7.19 16.95 -0.52
C VAL A 33 -8.35 17.66 0.15
N PHE A 34 -9.16 18.37 -0.65
CA PHE A 34 -10.43 18.92 -0.21
C PHE A 34 -11.47 17.80 -0.10
N ALA A 35 -11.99 17.57 1.12
CA ALA A 35 -13.12 16.69 1.36
C ALA A 35 -14.36 17.52 1.72
N THR A 36 -15.54 17.01 1.38
CA THR A 36 -16.82 17.59 1.80
C THR A 36 -17.50 16.60 2.74
N LEU A 37 -17.79 17.05 3.96
CA LEU A 37 -18.54 16.28 4.95
C LEU A 37 -20.03 16.16 4.56
N PRO A 38 -20.81 15.25 5.17
CA PRO A 38 -22.20 15.02 4.78
C PRO A 38 -23.11 16.25 4.95
N ASN A 39 -22.71 17.19 5.83
CA ASN A 39 -23.40 18.47 6.05
C ASN A 39 -22.98 19.59 5.08
N GLY A 40 -22.19 19.28 4.04
CA GLY A 40 -21.73 20.25 3.04
C GLY A 40 -20.47 21.05 3.43
N THR A 41 -19.93 20.86 4.63
CA THR A 41 -18.72 21.56 5.08
C THR A 41 -17.49 21.07 4.30
N LYS A 42 -16.74 21.99 3.71
CA LYS A 42 -15.46 21.69 3.04
C LYS A 42 -14.31 21.73 4.04
N ILE A 43 -13.51 20.68 4.09
CA ILE A 43 -12.31 20.57 4.92
C ILE A 43 -11.11 20.24 4.01
N THR A 44 -9.93 20.75 4.38
CA THR A 44 -8.67 20.31 3.79
C THR A 44 -8.08 19.25 4.69
N THR A 45 -7.88 18.05 4.17
CA THR A 45 -7.30 16.92 4.91
C THR A 45 -5.78 16.93 4.76
N ARG A 46 -5.03 16.61 5.83
CA ARG A 46 -3.57 16.42 5.73
C ARG A 46 -3.26 15.00 5.20
N GLY A 47 -2.98 14.91 3.92
CA GLY A 47 -2.80 13.63 3.22
C GLY A 47 -4.07 12.78 3.12
N ARG A 48 -3.92 11.45 3.08
CA ARG A 48 -4.99 10.46 2.80
C ARG A 48 -5.12 9.37 3.87
N CYS A 49 -4.86 9.68 5.15
CA CYS A 49 -4.86 8.71 6.26
C CYS A 49 -6.17 7.90 6.39
N GLY A 50 -7.34 8.54 6.25
CA GLY A 50 -8.64 7.85 6.26
C GLY A 50 -8.78 6.81 5.16
N GLY A 51 -8.30 7.13 3.96
CA GLY A 51 -8.29 6.22 2.83
C GLY A 51 -7.34 5.04 3.03
N MET A 52 -6.16 5.29 3.61
CA MET A 52 -5.22 4.22 3.94
C MET A 52 -5.78 3.29 5.03
N ALA A 53 -6.43 3.85 6.06
CA ALA A 53 -7.07 3.06 7.11
C ALA A 53 -8.21 2.19 6.54
N TYR A 54 -9.14 2.78 5.78
CA TYR A 54 -10.27 2.06 5.21
C TYR A 54 -9.84 0.99 4.19
N LEU A 55 -8.90 1.31 3.28
CA LEU A 55 -8.42 0.33 2.30
C LEU A 55 -7.64 -0.81 2.96
N SER A 56 -6.89 -0.55 4.04
CA SER A 56 -6.22 -1.62 4.80
C SER A 56 -7.21 -2.58 5.47
N LEU A 57 -8.35 -2.07 5.94
CA LEU A 57 -9.45 -2.88 6.46
C LEU A 57 -10.12 -3.68 5.34
N ASP A 58 -10.35 -3.09 4.17
CA ASP A 58 -10.91 -3.78 3.01
C ASP A 58 -10.03 -4.98 2.62
N LEU A 59 -8.71 -4.79 2.58
CA LEU A 59 -7.73 -5.86 2.31
C LEU A 59 -7.76 -6.95 3.39
N PHE A 60 -7.77 -6.56 4.67
CA PHE A 60 -7.90 -7.50 5.79
C PHE A 60 -9.17 -8.35 5.69
N HIS A 61 -10.33 -7.74 5.42
CA HIS A 61 -11.59 -8.44 5.27
C HIS A 61 -11.63 -9.33 4.02
N ALA A 62 -10.87 -8.99 2.98
CA ALA A 62 -10.67 -9.84 1.80
C ALA A 62 -9.66 -10.98 2.04
N GLY A 63 -9.04 -11.07 3.22
CA GLY A 63 -7.98 -12.05 3.50
C GLY A 63 -6.70 -11.80 2.68
N ALA A 64 -6.49 -10.57 2.23
CA ALA A 64 -5.38 -10.18 1.36
C ALA A 64 -4.37 -9.27 2.09
N PRO A 65 -3.06 -9.43 1.84
CA PRO A 65 -2.06 -8.50 2.32
C PRO A 65 -2.07 -7.20 1.49
N ALA A 66 -1.56 -6.12 2.06
CA ALA A 66 -1.17 -4.95 1.29
C ALA A 66 0.10 -5.24 0.46
N PRO A 67 0.25 -4.62 -0.72
CA PRO A 67 1.54 -4.65 -1.43
C PRO A 67 2.66 -4.11 -0.54
N ARG A 68 3.81 -4.80 -0.53
CA ARG A 68 4.98 -4.43 0.30
C ARG A 68 5.87 -3.35 -0.32
N TRP A 69 5.29 -2.53 -1.18
CA TRP A 69 5.99 -1.44 -1.86
C TRP A 69 6.37 -0.35 -0.85
N GLY A 70 7.67 -0.19 -0.63
CA GLY A 70 8.22 0.81 0.28
C GLY A 70 8.32 2.21 -0.35
N PRO A 71 8.58 3.26 0.45
CA PRO A 71 8.64 4.64 -0.03
C PRO A 71 9.74 4.88 -1.07
N GLY A 72 10.80 4.05 -1.10
CA GLY A 72 11.87 4.15 -2.08
C GLY A 72 11.40 3.93 -3.52
N LEU A 73 10.36 3.11 -3.73
CA LEU A 73 9.78 2.86 -5.05
C LEU A 73 9.27 4.16 -5.71
N TRP A 74 8.82 5.10 -4.89
CA TRP A 74 8.22 6.36 -5.32
C TRP A 74 9.05 7.58 -4.93
N ALA A 75 10.36 7.43 -4.80
CA ALA A 75 11.23 8.58 -4.57
C ALA A 75 11.09 9.61 -5.73
N PRO A 76 11.06 10.93 -5.44
CA PRO A 76 11.18 11.54 -4.10
C PRO A 76 9.86 11.69 -3.32
N GLN A 77 8.69 11.47 -3.94
CA GLN A 77 7.38 11.74 -3.30
C GLN A 77 7.03 10.75 -2.18
N ARG A 78 7.65 9.56 -2.14
CA ARG A 78 7.47 8.50 -1.13
C ARG A 78 6.07 7.87 -1.09
N VAL A 79 5.21 8.21 -2.04
CA VAL A 79 3.85 7.68 -2.21
C VAL A 79 3.58 7.39 -3.68
N PRO A 80 2.69 6.43 -4.00
CA PRO A 80 2.31 6.20 -5.38
C PRO A 80 1.78 7.49 -6.03
N PRO A 81 2.16 7.77 -7.29
CA PRO A 81 1.73 8.98 -7.98
C PRO A 81 0.22 8.95 -8.25
N ASP A 82 -0.35 10.11 -8.59
CA ASP A 82 -1.69 10.14 -9.17
C ASP A 82 -1.72 9.31 -10.47
N ASP A 83 -2.89 8.73 -10.77
CA ASP A 83 -3.12 7.69 -11.79
C ASP A 83 -2.49 6.31 -11.50
N ASN A 84 -1.81 6.15 -10.36
CA ASN A 84 -1.56 4.83 -9.81
C ASN A 84 -2.87 4.29 -9.21
N TRP A 85 -3.26 3.07 -9.57
CA TRP A 85 -4.51 2.48 -9.07
C TRP A 85 -4.60 2.47 -7.53
N LEU A 86 -3.47 2.29 -6.83
CA LEU A 86 -3.43 2.25 -5.37
C LEU A 86 -3.66 3.64 -4.77
N ALA A 87 -3.07 4.67 -5.38
CA ALA A 87 -3.31 6.06 -4.98
C ALA A 87 -4.78 6.45 -5.20
N ASP A 88 -5.39 6.02 -6.30
CA ASP A 88 -6.79 6.25 -6.61
C ASP A 88 -7.74 5.49 -5.68
N ALA A 89 -7.42 4.23 -5.36
CA ALA A 89 -8.18 3.44 -4.39
C ALA A 89 -8.13 4.07 -2.99
N ILE A 90 -6.94 4.48 -2.54
CA ILE A 90 -6.77 5.22 -1.27
C ILE A 90 -7.58 6.52 -1.32
N ARG A 91 -7.54 7.28 -2.42
CA ARG A 91 -8.29 8.53 -2.55
C ARG A 91 -9.81 8.28 -2.52
N ALA A 92 -10.31 7.24 -3.17
CA ALA A 92 -11.73 6.88 -3.12
C ALA A 92 -12.17 6.58 -1.68
N ARG A 93 -11.40 5.73 -0.97
CA ARG A 93 -11.68 5.36 0.42
C ARG A 93 -11.51 6.52 1.40
N LEU A 94 -10.66 7.50 1.09
CA LEU A 94 -10.59 8.74 1.87
C LEU A 94 -11.93 9.45 1.86
N PHE A 95 -12.55 9.64 0.69
CA PHE A 95 -13.85 10.27 0.60
C PHE A 95 -14.94 9.46 1.30
N ASP A 96 -14.91 8.13 1.19
CA ASP A 96 -15.87 7.27 1.89
C ASP A 96 -15.77 7.43 3.41
N SER A 97 -14.56 7.58 3.94
CA SER A 97 -14.33 7.82 5.37
C SER A 97 -14.91 9.14 5.90
N PHE A 98 -15.22 10.08 5.00
CA PHE A 98 -15.92 11.32 5.32
C PHE A 98 -17.41 11.30 4.97
N ARG A 99 -17.92 10.23 4.33
CA ARG A 99 -19.34 10.08 3.97
C ARG A 99 -20.15 9.27 4.98
N VAL A 100 -19.54 8.89 6.10
CA VAL A 100 -20.21 8.19 7.19
C VAL A 100 -20.71 9.14 8.28
N LEU A 101 -21.71 8.74 9.06
CA LEU A 101 -22.34 9.61 10.07
C LEU A 101 -21.35 9.99 11.18
N SER A 102 -20.54 9.04 11.65
CA SER A 102 -19.50 9.30 12.65
C SER A 102 -18.50 10.38 12.24
N ALA A 103 -18.31 10.65 10.93
CA ALA A 103 -17.37 11.67 10.47
C ALA A 103 -17.75 13.08 10.94
N ALA A 104 -19.03 13.32 11.28
CA ALA A 104 -19.47 14.57 11.90
C ALA A 104 -18.78 14.85 13.25
N SER A 105 -18.31 13.81 13.95
CA SER A 105 -17.54 13.94 15.19
C SER A 105 -16.24 14.74 15.00
N PHE A 106 -15.63 14.70 13.82
CA PHE A 106 -14.47 15.55 13.54
C PHE A 106 -14.79 17.04 13.66
N LEU A 107 -16.00 17.48 13.33
CA LEU A 107 -16.39 18.87 13.54
C LEU A 107 -16.80 19.14 14.98
N THR A 108 -17.72 18.32 15.49
CA THR A 108 -18.37 18.59 16.79
C THR A 108 -17.38 18.45 17.94
N TRP A 109 -16.43 17.51 17.88
CA TRP A 109 -15.42 17.33 18.93
C TRP A 109 -14.29 18.35 18.83
N SER A 110 -14.03 18.90 17.63
CA SER A 110 -13.02 19.95 17.45
C SER A 110 -13.40 21.25 18.16
N VAL A 111 -14.67 21.50 18.44
CA VAL A 111 -15.13 22.70 19.19
C VAL A 111 -15.57 22.39 20.62
N LEU A 112 -15.65 21.12 20.99
CA LEU A 112 -16.02 20.70 22.34
C LEU A 112 -14.86 20.93 23.32
N ALA A 113 -15.16 21.26 24.58
CA ALA A 113 -14.14 21.34 25.63
C ALA A 113 -13.54 19.96 25.97
N ASP A 114 -12.31 19.94 26.51
CA ASP A 114 -11.66 18.70 26.97
C ASP A 114 -12.34 18.15 28.23
N GLY A 115 -12.52 19.02 29.21
CA GLY A 115 -13.23 18.74 30.46
C GLY A 115 -14.74 18.74 30.27
N SER A 116 -15.44 18.07 31.18
CA SER A 116 -16.91 18.07 31.18
C SER A 116 -17.44 19.33 31.86
N MET A 117 -18.57 19.84 31.38
CA MET A 117 -19.30 20.95 32.00
C MET A 117 -20.65 20.44 32.51
N GLY A 118 -20.69 20.12 33.81
CA GLY A 118 -21.85 19.47 34.43
C GLY A 118 -22.20 18.15 33.72
N PRO A 119 -23.44 17.97 33.21
CA PRO A 119 -23.85 16.75 32.51
C PRO A 119 -23.29 16.64 31.09
N LEU A 120 -22.75 17.72 30.51
CA LEU A 120 -22.19 17.72 29.17
C LEU A 120 -20.77 17.13 29.19
N LYS A 121 -20.64 15.88 28.70
CA LYS A 121 -19.35 15.21 28.57
C LYS A 121 -18.45 15.95 27.58
N GLY A 122 -17.25 16.33 28.04
CA GLY A 122 -16.16 16.81 27.19
C GLY A 122 -15.51 15.67 26.38
N VAL A 123 -14.55 16.00 25.52
CA VAL A 123 -13.87 15.03 24.64
C VAL A 123 -13.28 13.86 25.41
N ARG A 124 -12.67 14.11 26.58
CA ARG A 124 -12.01 13.07 27.38
C ARG A 124 -12.99 12.04 27.91
N ARG A 125 -14.08 12.52 28.50
CA ARG A 125 -15.10 11.67 29.11
C ARG A 125 -15.87 10.88 28.04
N ARG A 126 -16.15 11.50 26.88
CA ARG A 126 -16.72 10.79 25.72
C ARG A 126 -15.82 9.67 25.24
N THR A 127 -14.52 9.96 25.07
CA THR A 127 -13.54 8.93 24.66
C THR A 127 -13.50 7.78 25.67
N ALA A 128 -13.38 8.08 26.96
CA ALA A 128 -13.19 7.06 27.99
C ALA A 128 -14.45 6.23 28.28
N GLU A 129 -15.63 6.86 28.32
CA GLU A 129 -16.87 6.21 28.75
C GLU A 129 -17.74 5.71 27.60
N ASP A 130 -17.68 6.37 26.43
CA ASP A 130 -18.59 6.05 25.31
C ASP A 130 -17.84 5.29 24.20
N GLU A 131 -16.60 5.68 23.86
CA GLU A 131 -15.89 5.16 22.68
C GLU A 131 -14.96 3.98 23.01
N LEU A 132 -14.16 4.08 24.08
CA LEU A 132 -13.21 3.04 24.48
C LEU A 132 -13.90 1.67 24.73
N PRO A 133 -15.07 1.58 25.39
CA PRO A 133 -15.78 0.32 25.53
C PRO A 133 -16.19 -0.30 24.19
N GLN A 134 -16.53 0.51 23.20
CA GLN A 134 -16.85 0.02 21.84
C GLN A 134 -15.62 -0.55 21.15
N VAL A 135 -14.45 0.08 21.31
CA VAL A 135 -13.17 -0.42 20.80
C VAL A 135 -12.83 -1.78 21.43
N VAL A 136 -12.89 -1.86 22.76
CA VAL A 136 -12.64 -3.11 23.50
C VAL A 136 -13.58 -4.20 23.02
N LYS A 137 -14.90 -3.92 22.96
CA LYS A 137 -15.88 -4.89 22.47
C LYS A 137 -15.58 -5.35 21.04
N ALA A 138 -15.27 -4.44 20.12
CA ALA A 138 -14.99 -4.79 18.74
C ALA A 138 -13.76 -5.71 18.62
N ILE A 139 -12.69 -5.39 19.33
CA ILE A 139 -11.49 -6.23 19.41
C ILE A 139 -11.80 -7.56 20.07
N ASP A 140 -12.67 -7.57 21.07
CA ASP A 140 -13.11 -8.79 21.74
C ASP A 140 -13.80 -9.75 20.77
N ASP A 141 -14.59 -9.20 19.86
CA ASP A 141 -15.26 -9.89 18.75
C ASP A 141 -14.31 -10.19 17.56
N GLY A 142 -13.00 -9.92 17.68
CA GLY A 142 -12.00 -10.16 16.64
C GLY A 142 -12.02 -9.15 15.48
N ARG A 143 -12.69 -8.00 15.66
CA ARG A 143 -12.97 -7.04 14.60
C ARG A 143 -12.16 -5.75 14.77
N PRO A 144 -11.17 -5.46 13.89
CA PRO A 144 -10.47 -4.18 13.90
C PRO A 144 -11.44 -3.06 13.47
N VAL A 145 -11.23 -1.85 13.97
CA VAL A 145 -12.12 -0.70 13.72
C VAL A 145 -11.33 0.56 13.40
N PRO A 146 -11.80 1.41 12.48
CA PRO A 146 -11.18 2.71 12.27
C PRO A 146 -11.52 3.66 13.43
N LEU A 147 -10.55 4.46 13.84
CA LEU A 147 -10.71 5.51 14.85
C LEU A 147 -10.48 6.88 14.23
N GLY A 148 -11.28 7.87 14.62
CA GLY A 148 -11.00 9.28 14.38
C GLY A 148 -10.30 9.88 15.59
N LEU A 149 -9.04 10.29 15.42
CA LEU A 149 -8.24 10.93 16.46
C LEU A 149 -8.41 12.44 16.40
N VAL A 150 -8.69 13.06 17.55
CA VAL A 150 -9.02 14.49 17.65
C VAL A 150 -7.86 15.24 18.29
N VAL A 151 -7.34 16.25 17.60
CA VAL A 151 -6.37 17.22 18.15
C VAL A 151 -6.83 18.67 17.93
N ALA A 152 -7.64 18.90 16.89
CA ALA A 152 -8.14 20.20 16.53
C ALA A 152 -8.97 20.83 17.67
N ARG A 153 -8.88 22.17 17.78
CA ARG A 153 -9.64 23.01 18.73
C ARG A 153 -10.53 24.04 18.04
N SER A 154 -10.68 23.95 16.72
CA SER A 154 -11.55 24.80 15.92
C SER A 154 -11.91 24.10 14.61
N ILE A 155 -12.99 24.54 13.96
CA ILE A 155 -13.43 24.00 12.66
C ILE A 155 -12.34 24.21 11.58
N GLY A 156 -11.66 25.36 11.59
CA GLY A 156 -10.56 25.64 10.65
C GLY A 156 -9.34 24.73 10.82
N ALA A 157 -9.20 24.08 11.99
CA ALA A 157 -8.12 23.14 12.28
C ALA A 157 -8.53 21.66 12.09
N VAL A 158 -9.73 21.34 11.59
CA VAL A 158 -10.22 19.95 11.49
C VAL A 158 -9.31 19.07 10.65
N GLY A 159 -8.63 19.62 9.64
CA GLY A 159 -7.63 18.91 8.85
C GLY A 159 -6.42 18.38 9.63
N THR A 160 -6.24 18.82 10.88
CA THR A 160 -5.19 18.35 11.79
C THR A 160 -5.55 17.08 12.55
N ASN A 161 -6.83 16.71 12.55
CA ASN A 161 -7.30 15.42 13.05
C ASN A 161 -6.77 14.28 12.17
N HIS A 162 -6.85 13.05 12.67
CA HIS A 162 -6.21 11.91 12.02
C HIS A 162 -7.08 10.66 12.07
N GLN A 163 -6.82 9.70 11.19
CA GLN A 163 -7.58 8.46 11.09
C GLN A 163 -6.61 7.28 11.12
N VAL A 164 -6.92 6.27 11.94
CA VAL A 164 -6.08 5.10 12.21
C VAL A 164 -6.94 3.84 12.32
N VAL A 165 -6.33 2.65 12.32
CA VAL A 165 -7.04 1.39 12.59
C VAL A 165 -6.66 0.88 13.98
N ALA A 166 -7.63 0.72 14.87
CA ALA A 166 -7.45 -0.01 16.12
C ALA A 166 -7.61 -1.50 15.90
N HIS A 167 -6.66 -2.28 16.39
CA HIS A 167 -6.61 -3.73 16.19
C HIS A 167 -6.26 -4.51 17.46
N GLY A 168 -6.04 -3.83 18.58
CA GLY A 168 -5.79 -4.45 19.86
C GLY A 168 -5.90 -3.48 21.03
N TYR A 169 -5.81 -3.99 22.25
CA TYR A 169 -5.71 -3.19 23.46
C TYR A 169 -4.84 -3.91 24.49
N VAL A 170 -4.28 -3.13 25.41
CA VAL A 170 -3.58 -3.63 26.59
C VAL A 170 -4.21 -3.00 27.83
N ARG A 171 -4.57 -3.82 28.81
CA ARG A 171 -5.10 -3.40 30.10
C ARG A 171 -4.10 -3.73 31.20
N GLU A 172 -3.67 -2.69 31.90
CA GLU A 172 -2.71 -2.73 33.01
C GLU A 172 -3.40 -2.09 34.22
N GLY A 173 -3.98 -2.93 35.09
CA GLY A 173 -4.89 -2.45 36.15
C GLY A 173 -6.12 -1.74 35.56
N ASP A 174 -6.37 -0.50 35.98
CA ASP A 174 -7.48 0.32 35.48
C ASP A 174 -7.17 1.06 34.17
N VAL A 175 -5.91 1.01 33.71
CA VAL A 175 -5.48 1.69 32.49
C VAL A 175 -5.69 0.77 31.30
N THR A 176 -6.42 1.25 30.28
CA THR A 176 -6.57 0.56 28.99
C THR A 176 -5.95 1.42 27.88
N SER A 177 -4.87 0.92 27.27
CA SER A 177 -4.25 1.48 26.07
C SER A 177 -4.78 0.79 24.82
N VAL A 178 -4.87 1.51 23.71
CA VAL A 178 -5.32 0.97 22.40
C VAL A 178 -4.10 0.77 21.50
N LEU A 179 -4.04 -0.38 20.82
CA LEU A 179 -3.03 -0.70 19.82
C LEU A 179 -3.58 -0.38 18.44
N ILE A 180 -2.88 0.50 17.73
CA ILE A 180 -3.31 1.05 16.44
C ILE A 180 -2.26 0.84 15.34
N THR A 181 -2.73 0.80 14.11
CA THR A 181 -1.93 1.00 12.91
C THR A 181 -2.12 2.43 12.43
N ASP A 182 -1.04 3.20 12.44
CA ASP A 182 -0.97 4.59 11.97
C ASP A 182 -0.21 4.64 10.65
N SER A 183 -0.81 5.21 9.60
CA SER A 183 -0.16 5.39 8.29
C SER A 183 1.10 6.27 8.33
N ASN A 184 1.33 7.03 9.42
CA ASN A 184 2.56 7.77 9.64
C ASN A 184 3.67 6.91 10.27
N SER A 185 3.38 5.66 10.62
CA SER A 185 4.34 4.69 11.16
C SER A 185 4.24 3.34 10.42
N PRO A 186 4.58 3.29 9.11
CA PRO A 186 4.39 2.11 8.26
C PRO A 186 4.97 0.83 8.87
N GLY A 187 4.18 -0.24 8.85
CA GLY A 187 4.56 -1.57 9.33
C GLY A 187 4.75 -1.70 10.84
N ARG A 188 4.47 -0.66 11.64
CA ARG A 188 4.68 -0.65 13.10
C ARG A 188 3.37 -0.47 13.85
N GLU A 189 3.23 -1.21 14.95
CA GLU A 189 2.17 -0.98 15.94
C GLU A 189 2.49 0.31 16.72
N VAL A 190 1.47 1.14 16.95
CA VAL A 190 1.54 2.32 17.80
C VAL A 190 0.59 2.13 18.97
N ARG A 191 1.06 2.40 20.19
CA ARG A 191 0.23 2.33 21.41
C ARG A 191 -0.30 3.72 21.72
N LEU A 192 -1.62 3.86 21.84
CA LEU A 192 -2.31 5.02 22.41
C LEU A 192 -2.56 4.77 23.90
N THR A 193 -1.88 5.51 24.76
CA THR A 193 -2.00 5.39 26.22
C THR A 193 -2.72 6.61 26.80
N PRO A 194 -3.72 6.44 27.68
CA PRO A 194 -4.36 7.58 28.33
C PRO A 194 -3.36 8.30 29.25
N GLY A 195 -3.43 9.62 29.30
CA GLY A 195 -2.58 10.48 30.11
C GLY A 195 -3.28 11.78 30.52
N GLU A 196 -2.59 12.61 31.30
CA GLU A 196 -3.17 13.83 31.89
C GLU A 196 -3.64 14.84 30.84
N ALA A 197 -3.03 14.88 29.64
CA ALA A 197 -3.38 15.82 28.57
C ALA A 197 -4.34 15.23 27.51
N GLY A 198 -4.64 13.92 27.56
CA GLY A 198 -5.35 13.21 26.51
C GLY A 198 -4.79 11.79 26.30
N TRP A 199 -4.54 11.40 25.07
CA TRP A 199 -4.02 10.09 24.68
C TRP A 199 -2.67 10.25 23.98
N VAL A 200 -1.62 9.71 24.59
CA VAL A 200 -0.24 9.79 24.09
C VAL A 200 0.03 8.61 23.17
N ALA A 201 0.40 8.90 21.93
CA ALA A 201 0.81 7.89 20.97
C ALA A 201 2.31 7.59 21.13
N SER A 202 2.70 6.32 21.08
CA SER A 202 4.10 5.90 21.19
C SER A 202 5.00 6.41 20.05
N ASN A 203 4.41 6.93 18.98
CA ASN A 203 5.11 7.59 17.87
C ASN A 203 5.23 9.13 18.03
N GLY A 204 4.79 9.70 19.17
CA GLY A 204 5.04 11.09 19.57
C GLY A 204 3.80 11.97 19.81
N PRO A 205 2.80 12.01 18.91
CA PRO A 205 1.64 12.89 19.06
C PRO A 205 0.82 12.62 20.32
N THR A 206 0.23 13.70 20.87
CA THR A 206 -0.82 13.60 21.89
C THR A 206 -2.15 14.05 21.31
N TRP A 207 -3.17 13.22 21.47
CA TRP A 207 -4.53 13.43 20.98
C TRP A 207 -5.44 13.82 22.13
N ARG A 208 -6.38 14.74 21.93
CA ARG A 208 -7.37 15.14 22.96
C ARG A 208 -8.31 13.98 23.32
N GLY A 209 -8.59 13.14 22.33
CA GLY A 209 -9.46 11.97 22.43
C GLY A 209 -9.62 11.28 21.08
N PHE A 210 -10.47 10.27 21.02
CA PHE A 210 -10.82 9.58 19.79
C PHE A 210 -12.28 9.12 19.82
N PHE A 211 -12.81 8.79 18.66
CA PHE A 211 -14.10 8.14 18.49
C PHE A 211 -14.01 6.99 17.50
N VAL A 212 -14.88 5.99 17.64
CA VAL A 212 -15.02 4.90 16.67
C VAL A 212 -15.67 5.47 15.43
N GLN A 213 -15.02 5.27 14.28
CA GLN A 213 -15.62 5.61 13.00
C GLN A 213 -16.47 4.45 12.49
N ASP A 214 -17.65 4.79 12.00
CA ASP A 214 -18.44 3.90 11.16
C ASP A 214 -17.58 3.42 10.00
N TYR A 215 -17.80 2.18 9.55
CA TYR A 215 -17.05 1.58 8.47
C TYR A 215 -17.96 0.71 7.61
N ARG A 216 -17.86 0.90 6.30
CA ARG A 216 -18.52 0.05 5.30
C ARG A 216 -17.44 -0.58 4.45
N ALA A 217 -17.35 -1.91 4.51
CA ALA A 217 -16.40 -2.67 3.71
C ALA A 217 -16.70 -2.51 2.21
N GLU A 218 -15.65 -2.31 1.43
CA GLU A 218 -15.67 -2.35 -0.03
C GLU A 218 -14.76 -3.48 -0.52
N LYS A 219 -15.06 -4.05 -1.69
CA LYS A 219 -14.21 -5.11 -2.25
C LYS A 219 -12.95 -4.49 -2.87
N PRO A 220 -11.74 -4.76 -2.33
CA PRO A 220 -10.52 -4.18 -2.87
C PRO A 220 -10.07 -4.92 -4.14
N VAL A 221 -9.23 -4.25 -4.93
CA VAL A 221 -8.41 -4.94 -5.94
C VAL A 221 -7.28 -5.67 -5.21
N VAL A 222 -7.24 -6.99 -5.35
CA VAL A 222 -6.19 -7.84 -4.76
C VAL A 222 -5.24 -8.26 -5.87
N LEU A 223 -4.07 -7.61 -5.92
CA LEU A 223 -3.04 -7.93 -6.91
C LEU A 223 -2.22 -9.16 -6.53
N THR A 224 -2.04 -9.41 -5.24
CA THR A 224 -1.21 -10.50 -4.73
C THR A 224 -1.73 -11.03 -3.40
N SER A 225 -1.58 -12.33 -3.18
CA SER A 225 -1.77 -12.98 -1.87
C SER A 225 -0.44 -13.36 -1.20
N SER A 226 0.68 -13.12 -1.87
CA SER A 226 2.03 -13.49 -1.44
C SER A 226 3.04 -12.44 -1.92
N PRO A 227 2.95 -11.20 -1.41
CA PRO A 227 3.83 -10.12 -1.82
C PRO A 227 5.28 -10.48 -1.49
N ALA A 228 6.18 -10.19 -2.41
CA ALA A 228 7.61 -10.42 -2.21
C ALA A 228 8.14 -9.64 -1.00
N ASP A 229 9.07 -10.23 -0.25
CA ASP A 229 9.87 -9.47 0.71
C ASP A 229 10.76 -8.48 -0.07
N PRO A 230 10.63 -7.16 0.18
CA PRO A 230 11.41 -6.15 -0.54
C PRO A 230 12.93 -6.35 -0.48
N ALA A 231 13.44 -6.97 0.59
CA ALA A 231 14.86 -7.22 0.78
C ALA A 231 15.36 -8.53 0.12
N ARG A 232 14.44 -9.40 -0.35
CA ARG A 232 14.82 -10.66 -0.99
C ARG A 232 15.50 -10.38 -2.33
N THR A 233 16.74 -10.84 -2.47
CA THR A 233 17.45 -10.88 -3.76
C THR A 233 16.70 -11.77 -4.75
N VAL A 234 16.51 -11.25 -5.96
CA VAL A 234 15.96 -11.97 -7.10
C VAL A 234 17.06 -12.82 -7.74
N ARG A 235 16.76 -14.08 -8.00
CA ARG A 235 17.72 -15.10 -8.43
C ARG A 235 17.36 -15.70 -9.79
N ARG A 236 18.31 -16.40 -10.39
CA ARG A 236 18.08 -17.23 -11.58
C ARG A 236 17.08 -18.33 -11.25
N GLY A 237 16.11 -18.56 -12.14
CA GLY A 237 15.03 -19.53 -11.96
C GLY A 237 13.86 -19.04 -11.11
N ASP A 238 13.98 -17.87 -10.45
CA ASP A 238 12.85 -17.27 -9.74
C ASP A 238 11.69 -17.01 -10.72
N VAL A 239 10.48 -17.28 -10.25
CA VAL A 239 9.26 -16.90 -10.97
C VAL A 239 8.72 -15.61 -10.36
N VAL A 240 8.67 -14.54 -11.14
CA VAL A 240 8.25 -13.21 -10.69
C VAL A 240 6.96 -12.74 -11.33
N ALA A 241 6.23 -11.89 -10.62
CA ALA A 241 5.23 -10.99 -11.21
C ALA A 241 5.78 -9.55 -11.18
N LEU A 242 5.85 -8.88 -12.33
CA LEU A 242 6.40 -7.54 -12.45
C LEU A 242 5.29 -6.49 -12.46
N SER A 243 5.36 -5.50 -11.57
CA SER A 243 4.43 -4.38 -11.53
C SER A 243 5.09 -3.11 -12.06
N HIS A 244 4.40 -2.43 -12.98
CA HIS A 244 4.79 -1.13 -13.48
C HIS A 244 4.68 -0.08 -12.37
N ALA A 245 5.76 0.65 -12.08
CA ALA A 245 5.86 1.50 -10.90
C ALA A 245 4.89 2.69 -10.91
N ARG A 246 4.64 3.30 -12.08
CA ARG A 246 3.72 4.43 -12.20
C ARG A 246 2.27 3.98 -12.08
N THR A 247 1.81 3.07 -12.93
CA THR A 247 0.37 2.72 -13.00
C THR A 247 -0.02 1.66 -11.97
N GLY A 248 0.94 0.85 -11.50
CA GLY A 248 0.71 -0.31 -10.63
C GLY A 248 0.10 -1.51 -11.36
N ALA A 249 0.14 -1.53 -12.69
CA ALA A 249 -0.33 -2.66 -13.50
C ALA A 249 0.73 -3.76 -13.56
N THR A 250 0.29 -5.02 -13.53
CA THR A 250 1.15 -6.19 -13.65
C THR A 250 1.39 -6.54 -15.12
N LEU A 251 2.63 -6.90 -15.45
CA LEU A 251 3.01 -7.39 -16.78
C LEU A 251 2.33 -8.72 -17.04
N HIS A 252 1.51 -8.77 -18.08
CA HIS A 252 0.65 -9.89 -18.40
C HIS A 252 0.77 -10.26 -19.88
N ALA A 253 0.66 -11.55 -20.18
CA ALA A 253 0.59 -12.02 -21.55
C ALA A 253 -0.59 -12.96 -21.80
N ASP A 254 -1.20 -12.80 -22.99
CA ASP A 254 -2.35 -13.57 -23.45
C ASP A 254 -2.23 -13.82 -24.95
N GLY A 255 -2.14 -15.09 -25.34
CA GLY A 255 -1.65 -15.47 -26.67
C GLY A 255 -0.26 -14.87 -26.91
N ARG A 256 -0.09 -14.11 -28.00
CA ARG A 256 1.17 -13.38 -28.29
C ARG A 256 1.21 -11.96 -27.71
N ARG A 257 0.09 -11.46 -27.19
CA ARG A 257 -0.02 -10.06 -26.76
C ARG A 257 0.53 -9.90 -25.36
N VAL A 258 1.34 -8.86 -25.15
CA VAL A 258 1.79 -8.41 -23.83
C VAL A 258 1.07 -7.10 -23.49
N ALA A 259 0.60 -6.98 -22.26
CA ALA A 259 -0.17 -5.83 -21.78
C ALA A 259 -0.02 -5.66 -20.27
N GLY A 260 -0.39 -4.49 -19.75
CA GLY A 260 -0.53 -4.24 -18.32
C GLY A 260 -1.96 -4.47 -17.86
N VAL A 261 -2.14 -5.17 -16.73
CA VAL A 261 -3.45 -5.46 -16.13
C VAL A 261 -3.47 -5.21 -14.62
N HIS A 262 -4.64 -4.92 -14.08
CA HIS A 262 -4.91 -4.97 -12.63
C HIS A 262 -5.75 -6.21 -12.34
N ALA A 263 -5.16 -7.40 -12.54
CA ALA A 263 -5.86 -8.68 -12.52
C ALA A 263 -5.36 -9.60 -11.39
N THR A 264 -6.02 -10.75 -11.28
CA THR A 264 -5.78 -11.80 -10.27
C THR A 264 -4.47 -12.53 -10.52
N ALA A 265 -3.67 -12.76 -9.47
CA ALA A 265 -2.39 -13.50 -9.45
C ALA A 265 -2.38 -14.86 -10.22
N SER A 266 -2.39 -14.79 -11.54
CA SER A 266 -2.53 -15.92 -12.46
C SER A 266 -1.21 -16.23 -13.15
N ASP A 267 -1.07 -17.42 -13.73
CA ASP A 267 0.14 -17.76 -14.50
C ASP A 267 0.36 -16.89 -15.75
N ALA A 268 -0.65 -16.09 -16.16
CA ALA A 268 -0.48 -15.13 -17.25
C ALA A 268 0.36 -13.90 -16.86
N GLU A 269 0.60 -13.71 -15.57
CA GLU A 269 1.39 -12.59 -15.01
C GLU A 269 2.76 -13.05 -14.50
N ARG A 270 3.08 -14.34 -14.66
CA ARG A 270 4.27 -14.98 -14.08
C ARG A 270 5.35 -15.17 -15.14
N TRP A 271 6.56 -14.78 -14.77
CA TRP A 271 7.74 -14.77 -15.63
C TRP A 271 8.89 -15.44 -14.91
N GLU A 272 9.38 -16.56 -15.44
CA GLU A 272 10.60 -17.22 -14.97
C GLU A 272 11.82 -16.46 -15.50
N LEU A 273 12.73 -16.09 -14.60
CA LEU A 273 13.94 -15.35 -14.95
C LEU A 273 15.09 -16.29 -15.29
N GLY A 274 15.62 -16.17 -16.51
CA GLY A 274 16.72 -16.99 -17.01
C GLY A 274 17.83 -16.17 -17.66
N ALA A 275 18.91 -16.84 -18.04
CA ALA A 275 19.91 -16.25 -18.94
C ALA A 275 19.43 -16.33 -20.39
N PRO A 276 19.68 -15.33 -21.25
CA PRO A 276 19.34 -15.38 -22.67
C PRO A 276 20.23 -16.31 -23.49
N GLY A 277 21.31 -16.85 -22.91
CA GLY A 277 22.25 -17.77 -23.55
C GLY A 277 22.57 -19.00 -22.69
N PRO A 278 23.46 -19.89 -23.16
CA PRO A 278 23.82 -21.09 -22.42
C PRO A 278 24.43 -20.77 -21.04
N PRO A 279 24.25 -21.64 -20.04
CA PRO A 279 24.77 -21.41 -18.69
C PRO A 279 26.28 -21.23 -18.70
N GLN A 280 26.80 -20.19 -18.03
CA GLN A 280 28.23 -20.03 -17.78
C GLN A 280 28.59 -20.63 -16.41
N GLN A 281 29.76 -21.27 -16.30
CA GLN A 281 30.15 -22.08 -15.13
C GLN A 281 30.29 -21.33 -13.80
N THR A 282 30.32 -19.99 -13.81
CA THR A 282 30.59 -19.17 -12.60
C THR A 282 29.60 -18.02 -12.41
N THR A 283 28.41 -18.06 -13.02
CA THR A 283 27.42 -16.99 -12.84
C THR A 283 26.87 -17.02 -11.41
N PRO A 284 26.92 -15.90 -10.66
CA PRO A 284 26.26 -15.79 -9.37
C PRO A 284 24.76 -16.11 -9.46
N ASP A 285 24.19 -16.63 -8.37
CA ASP A 285 22.76 -16.98 -8.28
C ASP A 285 21.84 -15.75 -8.38
N GLY A 286 22.29 -14.59 -7.89
CA GLY A 286 21.53 -13.34 -7.91
C GLY A 286 21.83 -12.51 -9.16
N TRP A 287 20.85 -11.71 -9.57
CA TRP A 287 21.02 -10.71 -10.63
C TRP A 287 21.57 -9.40 -10.07
N VAL A 288 22.45 -8.75 -10.82
CA VAL A 288 22.97 -7.42 -10.51
C VAL A 288 22.76 -6.48 -11.70
N ASP A 289 22.86 -5.18 -11.41
CA ASP A 289 22.84 -4.12 -12.43
C ASP A 289 23.73 -4.45 -13.64
N GLU A 290 23.24 -4.12 -14.84
CA GLU A 290 23.81 -4.41 -16.16
C GLU A 290 23.78 -5.89 -16.61
N ASP A 291 23.31 -6.83 -15.79
CA ASP A 291 23.13 -8.23 -16.23
C ASP A 291 22.12 -8.35 -17.37
N LEU A 292 22.34 -9.33 -18.25
CA LEU A 292 21.38 -9.71 -19.29
C LEU A 292 20.44 -10.81 -18.77
N VAL A 293 19.15 -10.50 -18.74
CA VAL A 293 18.07 -11.41 -18.32
C VAL A 293 17.18 -11.77 -19.50
N ALA A 294 16.62 -12.97 -19.47
CA ALA A 294 15.51 -13.40 -20.31
C ALA A 294 14.29 -13.65 -19.42
N LEU A 295 13.11 -13.26 -19.89
CA LEU A 295 11.85 -13.44 -19.17
C LEU A 295 11.01 -14.47 -19.90
N ARG A 296 10.87 -15.67 -19.34
CA ARG A 296 10.05 -16.74 -19.90
C ARG A 296 8.67 -16.70 -19.26
N HIS A 297 7.64 -16.49 -20.07
CA HIS A 297 6.26 -16.51 -19.63
C HIS A 297 5.86 -17.92 -19.18
N VAL A 298 5.44 -18.06 -17.91
CA VAL A 298 5.21 -19.37 -17.28
C VAL A 298 4.12 -20.17 -18.00
N ARG A 299 3.00 -19.53 -18.37
CA ARG A 299 1.86 -20.24 -18.99
C ARG A 299 2.17 -20.80 -20.37
N SER A 300 2.86 -20.03 -21.23
CA SER A 300 3.09 -20.43 -22.62
C SER A 300 4.47 -21.03 -22.87
N GLY A 301 5.43 -20.83 -21.96
CA GLY A 301 6.83 -21.19 -22.15
C GLY A 301 7.58 -20.30 -23.15
N SER A 302 6.91 -19.33 -23.77
CA SER A 302 7.47 -18.33 -24.69
C SER A 302 8.22 -17.24 -23.92
N TYR A 303 8.93 -16.37 -24.62
CA TYR A 303 9.76 -15.33 -24.02
C TYR A 303 9.23 -13.94 -24.30
N LEU A 304 9.46 -13.00 -23.38
CA LEU A 304 9.25 -11.58 -23.63
C LEU A 304 10.21 -11.13 -24.72
N ALA A 305 9.66 -10.65 -25.83
CA ALA A 305 10.43 -10.33 -27.02
C ALA A 305 10.09 -8.93 -27.56
N SER A 306 11.04 -8.34 -28.27
CA SER A 306 10.85 -7.07 -28.96
C SER A 306 11.76 -6.98 -30.18
N ARG A 307 11.34 -6.24 -31.21
CA ARG A 307 12.09 -6.18 -32.47
C ARG A 307 12.09 -4.79 -33.07
N ALA A 308 13.24 -4.41 -33.65
CA ALA A 308 13.37 -3.15 -34.36
C ALA A 308 12.36 -3.05 -35.51
N GLY A 309 11.75 -1.87 -35.67
CA GLY A 309 10.80 -1.59 -36.75
C GLY A 309 9.37 -2.13 -36.55
N ALA A 310 9.13 -3.06 -35.62
CA ALA A 310 7.77 -3.46 -35.28
C ALA A 310 7.09 -2.39 -34.41
N ARG A 311 5.86 -2.02 -34.80
CA ARG A 311 5.09 -0.93 -34.19
C ARG A 311 4.01 -1.48 -33.27
N SER A 312 3.87 -0.90 -32.09
CA SER A 312 2.76 -1.17 -31.17
C SER A 312 1.46 -0.57 -31.71
N PRO A 313 0.30 -1.19 -31.44
CA PRO A 313 -0.95 -0.85 -32.12
C PRO A 313 -1.62 0.45 -31.64
N VAL A 314 -1.26 0.98 -30.46
CA VAL A 314 -1.88 2.21 -29.92
C VAL A 314 -0.97 3.41 -30.18
N THR A 315 0.32 3.27 -29.93
CA THR A 315 1.25 4.42 -29.91
C THR A 315 2.29 4.42 -31.00
N GLY A 316 2.44 3.30 -31.73
CA GLY A 316 3.48 3.15 -32.74
C GLY A 316 4.90 3.09 -32.14
N GLN A 317 5.03 2.93 -30.82
CA GLN A 317 6.30 2.63 -30.16
C GLN A 317 6.77 1.22 -30.55
N GLN A 318 7.94 0.79 -30.07
CA GLN A 318 8.43 -0.55 -30.43
C GLN A 318 7.49 -1.61 -29.84
N LEU A 319 7.07 -2.58 -30.66
CA LEU A 319 6.18 -3.65 -30.22
C LEU A 319 6.89 -4.56 -29.20
N VAL A 320 6.20 -4.89 -28.11
CA VAL A 320 6.56 -5.96 -27.18
C VAL A 320 5.51 -7.05 -27.29
N GLU A 321 5.96 -8.29 -27.50
CA GLU A 321 5.11 -9.46 -27.72
C GLU A 321 5.80 -10.72 -27.15
N LEU A 322 5.14 -11.88 -27.20
CA LEU A 322 5.81 -13.14 -26.92
C LEU A 322 6.53 -13.68 -28.15
N GLY A 323 7.78 -14.11 -27.99
CA GLY A 323 8.62 -14.77 -29.00
C GLY A 323 8.98 -16.20 -28.61
N ASP A 324 9.41 -17.00 -29.59
CA ASP A 324 9.75 -18.41 -29.37
C ASP A 324 11.17 -18.62 -28.84
N GLN A 325 12.02 -17.59 -28.94
CA GLN A 325 13.42 -17.59 -28.48
C GLN A 325 13.62 -16.48 -27.45
N PRO A 326 14.56 -16.65 -26.50
CA PRO A 326 14.85 -15.63 -25.50
C PRO A 326 15.50 -14.39 -26.15
N ASP A 327 14.86 -13.24 -25.99
CA ASP A 327 15.54 -11.96 -26.18
C ASP A 327 16.30 -11.58 -24.91
N ALA A 328 17.45 -10.92 -25.09
CA ALA A 328 18.23 -10.37 -24.00
C ALA A 328 17.69 -9.01 -23.57
N TRP A 329 17.37 -8.88 -22.28
CA TRP A 329 16.99 -7.63 -21.64
C TRP A 329 18.06 -7.26 -20.62
N ARG A 330 18.75 -6.14 -20.83
CA ARG A 330 19.68 -5.60 -19.85
C ARG A 330 18.92 -5.02 -18.67
N LEU A 331 19.26 -5.48 -17.48
CA LEU A 331 18.73 -5.00 -16.22
C LEU A 331 19.41 -3.69 -15.84
N GLU A 332 18.64 -2.65 -15.55
CA GLU A 332 19.14 -1.41 -14.94
C GLU A 332 18.46 -1.26 -13.57
N VAL A 333 19.22 -1.39 -12.47
CA VAL A 333 18.74 -1.25 -11.09
C VAL A 333 18.89 0.21 -10.66
N ASP A 334 17.83 0.81 -10.11
CA ASP A 334 17.88 2.18 -9.61
C ASP A 334 18.89 2.29 -8.44
N GLY A 335 19.96 3.05 -8.64
CA GLY A 335 21.09 3.13 -7.71
C GLY A 335 22.14 2.01 -7.84
N GLY A 336 21.97 1.10 -8.79
CA GLY A 336 22.87 -0.03 -9.06
C GLY A 336 22.79 -1.16 -8.03
N GLY A 337 23.73 -2.11 -8.12
CA GLY A 337 23.85 -3.22 -7.16
C GLY A 337 22.91 -4.41 -7.45
N PRO A 338 22.59 -5.24 -6.44
CA PRO A 338 21.77 -6.43 -6.62
C PRO A 338 20.31 -6.11 -6.88
N TRP A 339 19.66 -6.90 -7.74
CA TRP A 339 18.21 -6.86 -7.94
C TRP A 339 17.50 -7.48 -6.73
N CYS A 340 17.02 -6.64 -5.83
CA CYS A 340 16.09 -7.05 -4.78
C CYS A 340 14.64 -6.83 -5.22
N ALA A 341 13.69 -7.59 -4.67
CA ALA A 341 12.30 -7.52 -5.10
C ALA A 341 11.68 -6.11 -4.93
N GLY A 342 12.07 -5.38 -3.88
CA GLY A 342 11.65 -4.01 -3.63
C GLY A 342 12.39 -2.95 -4.45
N ALA A 343 13.37 -3.33 -5.25
CA ALA A 343 14.10 -2.40 -6.11
C ALA A 343 13.21 -1.91 -7.25
N ARG A 344 13.53 -0.71 -7.73
CA ARG A 344 12.97 -0.17 -8.97
C ARG A 344 13.96 -0.50 -10.09
N VAL A 345 13.47 -1.12 -11.16
CA VAL A 345 14.32 -1.60 -12.25
C VAL A 345 13.78 -1.20 -13.61
N ARG A 346 14.65 -1.07 -14.61
CA ARG A 346 14.28 -1.07 -16.02
C ARG A 346 14.77 -2.35 -16.66
N LEU A 347 14.03 -2.82 -17.64
CA LEU A 347 14.41 -3.93 -18.50
C LEU A 347 14.61 -3.35 -19.90
N VAL A 348 15.83 -3.38 -20.39
CA VAL A 348 16.23 -2.73 -21.65
C VAL A 348 16.50 -3.77 -22.69
N HIS A 349 15.73 -3.74 -23.78
CA HIS A 349 15.96 -4.67 -24.88
C HIS A 349 17.38 -4.46 -25.45
N ALA A 350 18.25 -5.45 -25.30
CA ALA A 350 19.69 -5.28 -25.52
C ALA A 350 20.02 -4.93 -26.98
N ALA A 351 19.26 -5.49 -27.93
CA ALA A 351 19.51 -5.28 -29.36
C ALA A 351 19.06 -3.89 -29.86
N THR A 352 18.09 -3.23 -29.21
CA THR A 352 17.54 -1.94 -29.69
C THR A 352 17.70 -0.79 -28.71
N GLY A 353 18.08 -1.06 -27.46
CA GLY A 353 18.17 -0.05 -26.40
C GLY A 353 16.82 0.47 -25.91
N ALA A 354 15.69 -0.07 -26.39
CA ALA A 354 14.36 0.33 -25.98
C ALA A 354 14.00 -0.28 -24.61
N ALA A 355 13.54 0.53 -23.65
CA ALA A 355 13.10 0.04 -22.34
C ALA A 355 11.69 -0.54 -22.39
N LEU A 356 11.44 -1.60 -21.63
CA LEU A 356 10.10 -2.09 -21.36
C LEU A 356 9.30 -0.97 -20.67
N HIS A 357 8.21 -0.58 -21.29
CA HIS A 357 7.47 0.64 -20.99
C HIS A 357 5.97 0.34 -20.93
N SER A 358 5.24 1.04 -20.07
CA SER A 358 3.78 0.96 -20.07
C SER A 358 3.11 2.27 -19.67
N HIS A 359 1.85 2.44 -20.04
CA HIS A 359 1.10 3.65 -19.77
C HIS A 359 -0.42 3.40 -19.85
N LEU A 360 -1.21 4.37 -19.41
CA LEU A 360 -2.67 4.27 -19.34
C LEU A 360 -3.36 4.16 -20.71
N ARG A 361 -2.65 4.34 -21.83
CA ARG A 361 -3.23 4.22 -23.17
C ARG A 361 -3.59 2.77 -23.49
N SER A 362 -4.79 2.58 -24.01
CA SER A 362 -5.36 1.29 -24.40
C SER A 362 -6.25 1.46 -25.63
N SER A 363 -6.58 0.35 -26.30
CA SER A 363 -7.55 0.33 -27.39
C SER A 363 -8.22 -1.04 -27.50
N ALA A 364 -9.16 -1.21 -28.44
CA ALA A 364 -9.69 -2.52 -28.79
C ALA A 364 -8.58 -3.50 -29.22
N ALA A 365 -7.51 -3.00 -29.84
CA ALA A 365 -6.35 -3.81 -30.26
C ALA A 365 -5.50 -4.30 -29.08
N THR A 366 -5.60 -3.70 -27.89
CA THR A 366 -5.02 -4.23 -26.64
C THR A 366 -6.05 -5.00 -25.81
N GLY A 367 -7.28 -5.19 -26.31
CA GLY A 367 -8.37 -5.79 -25.55
C GLY A 367 -8.80 -4.91 -24.36
N GLY A 368 -8.64 -3.59 -24.47
CA GLY A 368 -8.91 -2.64 -23.39
C GLY A 368 -7.86 -2.60 -22.27
N ARG A 369 -6.81 -3.42 -22.35
CA ARG A 369 -5.70 -3.47 -21.38
C ARG A 369 -4.64 -2.40 -21.68
N GLN A 370 -3.82 -2.04 -20.69
CA GLN A 370 -2.75 -1.07 -20.87
C GLN A 370 -1.74 -1.58 -21.90
N GLU A 371 -1.35 -0.73 -22.84
CA GLU A 371 -0.31 -1.08 -23.81
C GLU A 371 1.04 -1.24 -23.08
N VAL A 372 1.80 -2.25 -23.48
CA VAL A 372 3.21 -2.45 -23.10
C VAL A 372 4.05 -2.40 -24.37
N THR A 373 5.14 -1.65 -24.32
CA THR A 373 5.95 -1.31 -25.49
C THR A 373 7.44 -1.29 -25.14
N GLY A 374 8.28 -1.19 -26.16
CA GLY A 374 9.67 -0.78 -26.05
C GLY A 374 9.77 0.72 -26.34
N PHE A 375 10.26 1.50 -25.37
CA PHE A 375 10.39 2.94 -25.50
C PHE A 375 11.86 3.37 -25.58
N ALA A 376 12.26 3.93 -26.71
CA ALA A 376 13.64 4.32 -26.97
C ALA A 376 14.04 5.64 -26.30
N ALA A 377 13.12 6.59 -26.16
CA ALA A 377 13.43 7.91 -25.60
C ALA A 377 13.66 7.89 -24.08
N ARG A 378 13.17 6.84 -23.41
CA ARG A 378 13.21 6.61 -21.96
C ARG A 378 12.46 7.66 -21.14
N ASP A 379 11.76 7.22 -20.10
CA ASP A 379 11.15 8.12 -19.11
C ASP A 379 10.85 7.42 -17.76
N THR A 380 9.93 7.99 -16.98
CA THR A 380 9.51 7.44 -15.68
C THR A 380 8.58 6.23 -15.78
N ASN A 381 8.05 5.92 -16.96
CA ASN A 381 7.16 4.80 -17.23
C ASN A 381 7.92 3.53 -17.65
N ASP A 382 9.25 3.58 -17.62
CA ASP A 382 10.10 2.43 -17.85
C ASP A 382 10.36 1.62 -16.56
N TRP A 383 9.91 2.14 -15.41
CA TRP A 383 10.22 1.61 -14.10
C TRP A 383 9.25 0.49 -13.70
N TRP A 384 9.82 -0.64 -13.28
CA TRP A 384 9.11 -1.82 -12.79
C TRP A 384 9.63 -2.20 -11.40
N THR A 385 8.87 -3.04 -10.69
CA THR A 385 9.27 -3.65 -9.43
C THR A 385 8.69 -5.06 -9.33
N VAL A 386 9.20 -5.89 -8.43
CA VAL A 386 8.69 -7.25 -8.23
C VAL A 386 7.53 -7.22 -7.24
N LEU A 387 6.37 -7.68 -7.68
CA LEU A 387 5.16 -7.81 -6.85
C LEU A 387 5.18 -9.15 -6.10
N GLU A 388 5.48 -10.25 -6.80
CA GLU A 388 5.57 -11.61 -6.25
C GLU A 388 6.88 -12.24 -6.70
N VAL A 389 7.43 -13.12 -5.86
CA VAL A 389 8.54 -14.00 -6.23
C VAL A 389 8.36 -15.38 -5.60
N ARG A 390 8.64 -16.43 -6.38
CA ARG A 390 8.47 -17.84 -5.98
C ARG A 390 9.72 -18.64 -6.28
#